data_AF-A0A6C0K9N5-F1
#
_entry.id   AF-A0A6C0K9N5-F1
#
_cell.length_a   1.000
_cell.length_b   1.000
_cell.length_c   1.000
_cell.angle_alpha   90.00
_cell.angle_beta   90.00
_cell.angle_gamma   90.00
#
_symmetry.space_group_name_H-M   'P 1'
#
loop_
_entity.id
_entity.type
_entity.pdbx_description
1 polymer ?
#
loop_
_entity_poly.entity_id
_entity_poly.type
_entity_poly.pdbx_seq_one_letter_code
_entity_poly.pdbx_strand_id
1 'polypeptide(L)'
;MSSPYPVLQTMPLPDPTVWEKEPPASLRTALETRFKPLQTTYPGMIRFARSKQYSSFLRFDHRWHLDEIYGSVPQRSGPFSGRIQSFINSQPKELVDISGYCKITHLLDAYQMIQGHYPVAQHPALPAPGPKSAKLFSKLHDPHNQAYVDAVACYMLSKFRESGLSPHFSLFYGAYLAIANQYYYNLTEEFSEIRFESWFWKRQQQGVFSLVGFEGGVPLSSDDTLMEPPDDISDYATEDSDSDCDSDCKSPRHRAEVNLETATELHDMPSSSTNQGAGSESGSLRSVSLSTHSSKSSKSDTESKNDSENENENENDNDDESDSESINKEVTFFAALKEFPTLLMFLETNTNTMDSLLDTEDTADPINESEWIAWLFQVIAALCQVQSIWSMTHNDLHSNNILWTPCNEEFLYYKTKDNRIWRVPTYGKLFRIIDFGRAIYTHNETLCISDDYHHNNEAGGQYNFGPIYNPEEPRVYPNPSFDLCRLSVSIIEPLFKDVPEDKEGGTILSTEHGRTQNETVSPLFNVLWSWLIDEDGKNVLWETDTSERYPGFDLYQVIAKKVKNAVPREQLDKEPFTVFEFKGEIPANTKVYPLFC
;
A
#
# COMPACT_ATOMS: atom_id res chain seq x y z
N MET A 1 28.05 19.20 11.25
CA MET A 1 28.44 19.45 9.84
C MET A 1 27.15 19.66 9.06
N SER A 2 27.16 20.14 7.81
CA SER A 2 25.92 20.20 7.02
C SER A 2 25.38 18.79 6.76
N SER A 3 24.05 18.64 6.78
CA SER A 3 23.39 17.39 6.34
C SER A 3 23.93 16.95 4.98
N PRO A 4 24.25 15.66 4.76
CA PRO A 4 24.68 15.15 3.45
C PRO A 4 23.53 15.12 2.42
N TYR A 5 22.32 15.50 2.82
CA TYR A 5 21.13 15.55 1.97
C TYR A 5 20.72 17.02 1.76
N PRO A 6 21.13 17.68 0.66
CA PRO A 6 20.99 19.13 0.48
C PRO A 6 19.55 19.63 0.34
N VAL A 7 18.57 18.73 0.17
CA VAL A 7 17.13 19.04 0.05
C VAL A 7 16.40 18.89 1.40
N LEU A 8 16.96 18.13 2.35
CA LEU A 8 16.24 17.67 3.55
C LEU A 8 16.50 18.59 4.75
N GLN A 9 16.00 19.83 4.69
CA GLN A 9 15.94 20.72 5.87
C GLN A 9 14.80 20.32 6.81
N THR A 10 14.98 19.22 7.53
CA THR A 10 14.08 18.84 8.63
C THR A 10 14.12 19.90 9.74
N MET A 11 12.96 20.24 10.32
CA MET A 11 12.95 21.06 11.53
C MET A 11 13.59 20.29 12.70
N PRO A 12 14.34 20.94 13.60
CA PRO A 12 14.84 20.28 14.81
C PRO A 12 13.66 19.95 15.74
N LEU A 13 13.49 18.68 16.06
CA LEU A 13 12.38 18.17 16.88
C LEU A 13 12.87 17.71 18.25
N PRO A 14 11.97 17.56 19.24
CA PRO A 14 12.30 16.79 20.44
C PRO A 14 12.69 15.36 20.05
N ASP A 15 13.82 14.87 20.57
CA ASP A 15 14.16 13.45 20.43
C ASP A 15 13.07 12.57 21.08
N PRO A 16 12.70 11.44 20.46
CA PRO A 16 11.69 10.52 20.98
C PRO A 16 12.13 9.92 22.32
N THR A 17 11.24 9.89 23.32
CA THR A 17 11.56 9.30 24.62
C THR A 17 11.04 7.86 24.74
N VAL A 18 11.76 7.04 25.50
CA VAL A 18 11.39 5.64 25.77
C VAL A 18 11.31 5.37 27.27
N TRP A 19 10.40 4.46 27.60
CA TRP A 19 10.05 4.03 28.95
C TRP A 19 9.89 2.51 28.99
N GLU A 20 10.24 1.93 30.12
CA GLU A 20 9.98 0.53 30.44
C GLU A 20 8.55 0.39 30.99
N LYS A 21 7.71 -0.36 30.28
CA LYS A 21 6.31 -0.58 30.62
C LYS A 21 5.80 -1.90 30.03
N GLU A 22 5.68 -2.92 30.87
CA GLU A 22 4.96 -4.15 30.52
C GLU A 22 3.50 -3.87 30.11
N PRO A 23 2.92 -4.65 29.18
CA PRO A 23 1.47 -4.69 29.00
C PRO A 23 0.75 -5.14 30.29
N PRO A 24 -0.52 -4.75 30.51
CA PRO A 24 -1.35 -5.33 31.55
C PRO A 24 -1.39 -6.86 31.44
N ALA A 25 -1.42 -7.56 32.58
CA ALA A 25 -1.32 -9.03 32.61
C ALA A 25 -2.46 -9.74 31.87
N SER A 26 -3.66 -9.14 31.84
CA SER A 26 -4.82 -9.57 31.05
C SER A 26 -4.50 -9.53 29.55
N LEU A 27 -4.13 -8.36 29.01
CA LEU A 27 -3.73 -8.18 27.62
C LEU A 27 -2.55 -9.09 27.24
N ARG A 28 -1.55 -9.20 28.11
CA ARG A 28 -0.39 -10.07 27.89
C ARG A 28 -0.83 -11.53 27.74
N THR A 29 -1.68 -12.02 28.64
CA THR A 29 -2.20 -13.39 28.60
C THR A 29 -3.07 -13.62 27.36
N ALA A 30 -3.91 -12.66 26.98
CA ALA A 30 -4.73 -12.73 25.76
C ALA A 30 -3.86 -12.82 24.50
N LEU A 31 -2.87 -11.94 24.35
CA LEU A 31 -1.93 -11.95 23.21
C LEU A 31 -1.07 -13.24 23.19
N GLU A 32 -0.57 -13.70 24.34
CA GLU A 32 0.22 -14.95 24.45
C GLU A 32 -0.57 -16.23 24.11
N THR A 33 -1.90 -16.16 23.86
CA THR A 33 -2.65 -17.30 23.28
C THR A 33 -2.30 -17.58 21.82
N ARG A 34 -1.80 -16.58 21.08
CA ARG A 34 -1.47 -16.66 19.64
C ARG A 34 -0.07 -16.18 19.28
N PHE A 35 0.51 -15.29 20.10
CA PHE A 35 1.74 -14.57 19.81
C PHE A 35 2.67 -14.67 21.02
N LYS A 36 3.68 -15.55 20.98
CA LYS A 36 4.51 -15.89 22.14
C LYS A 36 5.94 -16.31 21.75
N PRO A 37 6.99 -15.82 22.42
CA PRO A 37 6.98 -14.81 23.49
C PRO A 37 6.59 -13.42 22.97
N LEU A 38 6.11 -12.56 23.87
CA LEU A 38 5.88 -11.14 23.58
C LEU A 38 7.02 -10.28 24.09
N GLN A 39 7.40 -9.28 23.31
CA GLN A 39 8.19 -8.13 23.74
C GLN A 39 7.69 -6.86 23.03
N THR A 40 7.89 -5.68 23.59
CA THR A 40 7.61 -4.39 22.89
C THR A 40 8.89 -3.73 22.37
N THR A 41 10.06 -4.24 22.77
CA THR A 41 11.36 -3.80 22.27
C THR A 41 11.69 -4.42 20.92
N TYR A 42 12.05 -3.59 19.93
CA TYR A 42 12.53 -4.03 18.62
C TYR A 42 13.69 -3.15 18.10
N PRO A 43 14.58 -3.67 17.23
CA PRO A 43 15.78 -2.97 16.75
C PRO A 43 15.55 -1.54 16.22
N GLY A 44 14.52 -1.34 15.38
CA GLY A 44 14.21 -0.02 14.81
C GLY A 44 13.91 1.02 15.89
N MET A 45 13.11 0.68 16.91
CA MET A 45 12.86 1.57 18.06
C MET A 45 14.14 1.89 18.82
N ILE A 46 15.02 0.91 19.08
CA ILE A 46 16.28 1.16 19.81
C ILE A 46 17.18 2.13 19.03
N ARG A 47 17.32 1.92 17.72
CA ARG A 47 18.09 2.80 16.81
C ARG A 47 17.49 4.21 16.77
N PHE A 48 16.18 4.32 16.55
CA PHE A 48 15.48 5.59 16.41
C PHE A 48 15.49 6.40 17.72
N ALA A 49 15.23 5.74 18.85
CA ALA A 49 15.29 6.35 20.19
C ALA A 49 16.71 6.60 20.71
N ARG A 50 17.76 6.16 19.98
CA ARG A 50 19.16 6.21 20.41
C ARG A 50 19.37 5.60 21.81
N SER A 51 18.53 4.62 22.16
CA SER A 51 18.38 4.14 23.53
C SER A 51 19.56 3.27 23.97
N LYS A 52 19.90 3.39 25.25
CA LYS A 52 20.90 2.54 25.95
C LYS A 52 20.26 1.71 27.07
N GLN A 53 18.93 1.65 27.12
CA GLN A 53 18.18 0.83 28.06
C GLN A 53 18.09 -0.61 27.51
N TYR A 54 18.16 -1.60 28.40
CA TYR A 54 18.09 -3.02 28.04
C TYR A 54 16.93 -3.68 28.79
N SER A 55 15.79 -3.82 28.10
CA SER A 55 14.61 -4.52 28.58
C SER A 55 13.79 -5.04 27.40
N SER A 56 13.01 -6.10 27.59
CA SER A 56 12.05 -6.60 26.60
C SER A 56 10.81 -5.70 26.45
N PHE A 57 10.53 -4.85 27.44
CA PHE A 57 9.29 -4.08 27.50
C PHE A 57 9.51 -2.56 27.45
N LEU A 58 10.47 -2.13 26.64
CA LEU A 58 10.59 -0.72 26.27
C LEU A 58 9.49 -0.35 25.26
N ARG A 59 9.01 0.88 25.34
CA ARG A 59 8.03 1.47 24.41
C ARG A 59 8.43 2.89 24.06
N PHE A 60 7.82 3.46 23.03
CA PHE A 60 7.81 4.90 22.79
C PHE A 60 6.78 5.64 23.67
N ASP A 61 6.95 6.94 23.87
CA ASP A 61 6.15 7.85 24.71
C ASP A 61 4.86 8.42 24.05
N HIS A 62 4.10 7.59 23.34
CA HIS A 62 2.79 7.95 22.76
C HIS A 62 1.73 8.07 23.85
N ARG A 63 0.70 8.91 23.63
CA ARG A 63 -0.34 9.18 24.63
C ARG A 63 -1.15 7.93 24.98
N TRP A 64 -1.55 7.16 23.98
CA TRP A 64 -2.57 6.11 24.11
C TRP A 64 -1.95 4.72 24.06
N HIS A 65 -2.21 3.86 25.04
CA HIS A 65 -1.69 2.49 25.06
C HIS A 65 -2.84 1.50 25.11
N LEU A 66 -2.77 0.43 24.31
CA LEU A 66 -3.66 -0.71 24.44
C LEU A 66 -3.53 -1.31 25.84
N ASP A 67 -4.67 -1.40 26.52
CA ASP A 67 -4.82 -1.85 27.91
C ASP A 67 -5.52 -3.24 27.96
N GLU A 68 -6.50 -3.46 27.08
CA GLU A 68 -7.23 -4.73 26.94
C GLU A 68 -7.77 -4.93 25.53
N ILE A 69 -7.91 -6.19 25.09
CA ILE A 69 -8.65 -6.59 23.88
C ILE A 69 -9.91 -7.33 24.34
N TYR A 70 -11.05 -7.02 23.73
CA TYR A 70 -12.33 -7.68 23.99
C TYR A 70 -12.58 -8.79 22.95
N GLY A 71 -12.95 -9.98 23.42
CA GLY A 71 -13.16 -11.15 22.57
C GLY A 71 -11.86 -11.88 22.22
N SER A 72 -11.76 -12.38 20.98
CA SER A 72 -10.59 -13.08 20.48
C SER A 72 -9.53 -12.12 19.93
N VAL A 73 -8.25 -12.42 20.19
CA VAL A 73 -7.15 -11.73 19.50
C VAL A 73 -7.19 -12.08 18.00
N PRO A 74 -7.06 -11.10 17.09
CA PRO A 74 -7.04 -11.33 15.63
C PRO A 74 -6.01 -12.38 15.18
N GLN A 75 -6.36 -13.13 14.13
CA GLN A 75 -5.49 -14.15 13.51
C GLN A 75 -4.74 -13.63 12.28
N ARG A 76 -5.28 -12.59 11.65
CA ARG A 76 -4.78 -11.87 10.48
C ARG A 76 -4.81 -10.37 10.82
N SER A 77 -4.25 -9.53 9.95
CA SER A 77 -4.52 -8.09 10.02
C SER A 77 -6.03 -7.84 9.94
N GLY A 78 -6.57 -6.93 10.75
CA GLY A 78 -8.02 -6.72 10.82
C GLY A 78 -8.50 -5.94 12.06
N PRO A 79 -9.81 -5.66 12.14
CA PRO A 79 -10.41 -4.91 13.23
C PRO A 79 -10.37 -5.67 14.57
N PHE A 80 -10.35 -4.92 15.67
CA PHE A 80 -10.54 -5.43 17.03
C PHE A 80 -11.35 -4.44 17.88
N SER A 81 -12.04 -4.94 18.89
CA SER A 81 -12.62 -4.12 19.97
C SER A 81 -11.75 -4.23 21.21
N GLY A 82 -11.61 -3.15 21.99
CA GLY A 82 -10.76 -3.17 23.17
C GLY A 82 -10.80 -1.86 23.95
N ARG A 83 -9.80 -1.66 24.80
CA ARG A 83 -9.68 -0.50 25.68
C ARG A 83 -8.26 0.06 25.63
N ILE A 84 -8.16 1.39 25.60
CA ILE A 84 -6.90 2.14 25.66
C ILE A 84 -6.82 3.00 26.92
N GLN A 85 -5.63 3.05 27.52
CA GLN A 85 -5.28 3.93 28.63
C GLN A 85 -4.44 5.10 28.10
N SER A 86 -4.90 6.33 28.31
CA SER A 86 -4.06 7.51 28.08
C SER A 86 -3.07 7.74 29.21
N PHE A 87 -1.90 8.28 28.86
CA PHE A 87 -0.85 8.72 29.77
C PHE A 87 -0.46 10.18 29.50
N ILE A 88 -0.19 10.92 30.57
CA ILE A 88 0.37 12.28 30.52
C ILE A 88 1.47 12.35 31.58
N ASN A 89 2.69 12.74 31.17
CA ASN A 89 3.90 12.73 32.02
C ASN A 89 4.12 11.35 32.70
N SER A 90 3.98 10.29 31.90
CA SER A 90 4.01 8.87 32.31
C SER A 90 2.99 8.43 33.37
N GLN A 91 2.04 9.30 33.76
CA GLN A 91 0.95 8.97 34.69
C GLN A 91 -0.32 8.61 33.91
N PRO A 92 -1.03 7.52 34.26
CA PRO A 92 -2.32 7.19 33.64
C PRO A 92 -3.37 8.29 33.93
N LYS A 93 -4.35 8.44 33.04
CA LYS A 93 -5.40 9.46 33.12
C LYS A 93 -6.80 8.93 32.86
N GLU A 94 -7.05 8.47 31.64
CA GLU A 94 -8.39 8.18 31.12
C GLU A 94 -8.36 6.86 30.35
N LEU A 95 -9.28 5.97 30.70
CA LEU A 95 -9.56 4.72 29.97
C LEU A 95 -10.70 4.99 28.97
N VAL A 96 -10.52 4.56 27.73
CA VAL A 96 -11.51 4.71 26.65
C VAL A 96 -11.68 3.37 25.94
N ASP A 97 -12.92 2.93 25.79
CA ASP A 97 -13.28 1.77 24.96
C ASP A 97 -13.28 2.17 23.48
N ILE A 98 -12.71 1.34 22.62
CA ILE A 98 -12.48 1.64 21.20
C ILE A 98 -12.80 0.45 20.29
N SER A 99 -13.06 0.76 19.02
CA SER A 99 -12.72 -0.11 17.90
C SER A 99 -11.39 0.38 17.31
N GLY A 100 -10.51 -0.56 16.98
CA GLY A 100 -9.19 -0.30 16.40
C GLY A 100 -8.86 -1.31 15.31
N TYR A 101 -7.71 -1.13 14.67
CA TYR A 101 -7.16 -2.06 13.69
C TYR A 101 -5.85 -2.66 14.20
N CYS A 102 -5.70 -3.98 14.08
CA CYS A 102 -4.44 -4.68 14.34
C CYS A 102 -3.79 -5.00 13.00
N LYS A 103 -2.65 -4.39 12.68
CA LYS A 103 -1.83 -4.77 11.52
C LYS A 103 -0.79 -5.80 11.97
N ILE A 104 -0.71 -6.95 11.30
CA ILE A 104 0.21 -8.05 11.63
C ILE A 104 1.20 -8.23 10.47
N THR A 105 2.38 -7.62 10.60
CA THR A 105 3.43 -7.65 9.57
C THR A 105 4.47 -8.71 9.92
N HIS A 106 4.94 -9.47 8.93
CA HIS A 106 6.04 -10.41 9.12
C HIS A 106 7.41 -9.72 9.16
N LEU A 107 8.38 -10.31 9.86
CA LEU A 107 9.78 -9.84 9.84
C LEU A 107 10.66 -10.54 8.81
N LEU A 108 10.26 -11.74 8.39
CA LEU A 108 10.90 -12.51 7.32
C LEU A 108 9.94 -12.57 6.15
N ASP A 109 10.47 -12.39 4.94
CA ASP A 109 9.70 -12.53 3.70
C ASP A 109 9.06 -13.94 3.66
N ALA A 110 7.73 -13.96 3.69
CA ALA A 110 6.95 -15.19 3.77
C ALA A 110 7.01 -15.99 2.46
N TYR A 111 7.09 -15.33 1.31
CA TYR A 111 7.20 -15.98 0.01
C TYR A 111 8.57 -16.66 -0.15
N GLN A 112 9.66 -15.95 0.21
CA GLN A 112 11.00 -16.52 0.32
C GLN A 112 11.08 -17.68 1.34
N MET A 113 10.28 -17.65 2.42
CA MET A 113 10.18 -18.80 3.36
C MET A 113 9.52 -20.01 2.68
N ILE A 114 8.38 -19.81 2.02
CA ILE A 114 7.62 -20.86 1.31
C ILE A 114 8.50 -21.51 0.22
N GLN A 115 9.31 -20.72 -0.50
CA GLN A 115 10.30 -21.21 -1.46
C GLN A 115 11.49 -21.97 -0.83
N GLY A 116 11.82 -21.75 0.45
CA GLY A 116 12.98 -22.35 1.13
C GLY A 116 14.29 -21.55 1.02
N HIS A 117 14.20 -20.24 0.80
CA HIS A 117 15.37 -19.34 0.84
C HIS A 117 15.88 -19.11 2.27
N TYR A 118 14.99 -19.18 3.27
CA TYR A 118 15.36 -19.25 4.69
C TYR A 118 15.49 -20.72 5.16
N PRO A 119 16.28 -21.00 6.21
CA PRO A 119 16.42 -22.36 6.73
C PRO A 119 15.33 -22.68 7.75
N VAL A 120 14.76 -23.89 7.67
CA VAL A 120 13.80 -24.39 8.67
C VAL A 120 14.55 -24.85 9.91
N ALA A 121 14.61 -23.99 10.93
CA ALA A 121 15.07 -24.37 12.27
C ALA A 121 13.98 -25.17 13.01
N GLN A 122 14.34 -25.89 14.08
CA GLN A 122 13.37 -26.56 14.96
C GLN A 122 12.49 -25.57 15.75
N HIS A 123 12.91 -24.30 15.85
CA HIS A 123 12.20 -23.18 16.44
C HIS A 123 12.90 -21.88 15.99
N PRO A 124 12.21 -20.77 15.68
CA PRO A 124 12.81 -19.57 15.07
C PRO A 124 13.95 -18.91 15.86
N ALA A 125 13.94 -19.06 17.19
CA ALA A 125 14.99 -18.51 18.05
C ALA A 125 16.25 -19.42 18.17
N LEU A 126 16.29 -20.54 17.45
CA LEU A 126 17.46 -21.43 17.39
C LEU A 126 18.18 -21.29 16.04
N PRO A 127 19.53 -21.33 16.02
CA PRO A 127 20.27 -21.37 14.76
C PRO A 127 20.00 -22.69 14.02
N ALA A 128 19.73 -22.59 12.72
CA ALA A 128 19.78 -23.74 11.84
C ALA A 128 21.25 -24.04 11.45
N PRO A 129 21.66 -25.30 11.30
CA PRO A 129 22.98 -25.61 10.78
C PRO A 129 23.07 -25.25 9.29
N GLY A 130 23.85 -24.22 8.96
CA GLY A 130 24.13 -23.82 7.57
C GLY A 130 24.24 -22.31 7.35
N PRO A 131 24.79 -21.85 6.21
CA PRO A 131 25.06 -20.43 5.95
C PRO A 131 23.78 -19.57 5.95
N LYS A 132 22.66 -20.12 5.48
CA LYS A 132 21.34 -19.46 5.46
C LYS A 132 20.89 -18.96 6.84
N SER A 133 21.35 -19.53 7.95
CA SER A 133 20.94 -19.09 9.29
C SER A 133 21.51 -17.71 9.65
N ALA A 134 22.65 -17.30 9.08
CA ALA A 134 23.18 -15.96 9.29
C ALA A 134 22.30 -14.89 8.63
N LYS A 135 21.83 -15.13 7.39
CA LYS A 135 20.89 -14.24 6.67
C LYS A 135 19.60 -14.00 7.49
N LEU A 136 19.06 -15.07 8.09
CA LEU A 136 17.86 -15.01 8.93
C LEU A 136 18.07 -14.15 10.18
N PHE A 137 19.14 -14.38 10.96
CA PHE A 137 19.42 -13.54 12.14
C PHE A 137 19.69 -12.08 11.78
N SER A 138 20.36 -11.81 10.65
CA SER A 138 20.58 -10.45 10.15
C SER A 138 19.26 -9.72 9.88
N LYS A 139 18.35 -10.27 9.05
CA LYS A 139 17.07 -9.58 8.72
C LYS A 139 16.17 -9.35 9.94
N LEU A 140 16.22 -10.25 10.95
CA LEU A 140 15.47 -10.07 12.21
C LEU A 140 16.04 -8.95 13.10
N HIS A 141 17.37 -8.79 13.12
CA HIS A 141 18.05 -7.78 13.95
C HIS A 141 18.29 -6.46 13.21
N ASP A 142 18.09 -6.41 11.90
CA ASP A 142 18.26 -5.19 11.11
C ASP A 142 17.25 -4.11 11.55
N PRO A 143 17.70 -2.97 12.08
CA PRO A 143 16.82 -1.87 12.43
C PRO A 143 16.22 -1.12 11.22
N HIS A 144 16.56 -1.53 9.99
CA HIS A 144 15.94 -1.08 8.74
C HIS A 144 14.80 -1.98 8.25
N ASN A 145 14.51 -3.11 8.91
CA ASN A 145 13.43 -4.03 8.52
C ASN A 145 12.10 -3.29 8.27
N GLN A 146 11.44 -3.55 7.13
CA GLN A 146 10.16 -2.92 6.69
C GLN A 146 9.16 -2.70 7.85
N ALA A 147 8.90 -3.74 8.64
CA ALA A 147 7.92 -3.68 9.74
C ALA A 147 8.33 -2.71 10.85
N TYR A 148 9.63 -2.58 11.14
CA TYR A 148 10.12 -1.63 12.14
C TYR A 148 10.07 -0.19 11.63
N VAL A 149 10.24 0.02 10.32
CA VAL A 149 10.14 1.36 9.69
C VAL A 149 8.72 1.89 9.73
N ASP A 150 7.72 1.04 9.44
CA ASP A 150 6.29 1.37 9.59
C ASP A 150 5.93 1.68 11.05
N ALA A 151 6.35 0.82 12.00
CA ALA A 151 6.02 1.01 13.42
C ALA A 151 6.60 2.30 14.03
N VAL A 152 7.79 2.72 13.59
CA VAL A 152 8.40 3.99 13.98
C VAL A 152 7.65 5.17 13.36
N ALA A 153 7.27 5.09 12.08
CA ALA A 153 6.49 6.12 11.40
C ALA A 153 5.09 6.28 12.02
N CYS A 154 4.36 5.19 12.24
CA CYS A 154 3.06 5.16 12.93
C CYS A 154 3.13 5.85 14.31
N TYR A 155 4.18 5.59 15.10
CA TYR A 155 4.42 6.31 16.35
C TYR A 155 4.62 7.82 16.15
N MET A 156 5.52 8.23 15.24
CA MET A 156 5.82 9.65 14.99
C MET A 156 4.58 10.43 14.53
N LEU A 157 3.78 9.82 13.67
CA LEU A 157 2.59 10.44 13.08
C LEU A 157 1.42 10.46 14.08
N SER A 158 1.31 9.47 14.98
CA SER A 158 0.43 9.57 16.15
C SER A 158 0.83 10.75 17.05
N LYS A 159 2.12 10.91 17.39
CA LYS A 159 2.60 12.06 18.18
C LYS A 159 2.29 13.40 17.51
N PHE A 160 2.34 13.46 16.18
CA PHE A 160 2.03 14.65 15.39
C PHE A 160 0.54 15.03 15.49
N ARG A 161 -0.36 14.04 15.43
CA ARG A 161 -1.80 14.22 15.66
C ARG A 161 -2.17 14.46 17.12
N GLU A 162 -1.52 13.79 18.07
CA GLU A 162 -1.67 14.04 19.51
C GLU A 162 -1.29 15.48 19.89
N SER A 163 -0.31 16.05 19.19
CA SER A 163 0.07 17.48 19.27
C SER A 163 -0.92 18.42 18.56
N GLY A 164 -1.93 17.86 17.88
CA GLY A 164 -2.91 18.60 17.09
C GLY A 164 -2.29 19.35 15.91
N LEU A 165 -1.23 18.84 15.28
CA LEU A 165 -0.58 19.50 14.14
C LEU A 165 -1.16 19.04 12.78
N SER A 166 -1.72 17.83 12.73
CA SER A 166 -2.45 17.29 11.59
C SER A 166 -3.55 16.31 12.01
N PRO A 167 -4.69 16.24 11.30
CA PRO A 167 -5.70 15.20 11.52
C PRO A 167 -5.48 13.95 10.64
N HIS A 168 -4.56 14.01 9.66
CA HIS A 168 -4.44 13.07 8.52
C HIS A 168 -3.62 11.80 8.80
N PHE A 169 -3.49 11.39 10.06
CA PHE A 169 -2.73 10.21 10.46
C PHE A 169 -3.46 9.47 11.58
N SER A 170 -3.40 8.14 11.59
CA SER A 170 -4.04 7.31 12.62
C SER A 170 -3.39 7.51 14.00
N LEU A 171 -4.16 7.29 15.08
CA LEU A 171 -3.55 7.12 16.41
C LEU A 171 -2.90 5.74 16.50
N PHE A 172 -1.78 5.68 17.24
CA PHE A 172 -1.02 4.46 17.53
C PHE A 172 -1.26 4.07 18.99
N TYR A 173 -1.50 2.78 19.23
CA TYR A 173 -1.80 2.21 20.55
C TYR A 173 -0.72 1.24 21.07
N GLY A 174 0.37 1.09 20.31
CA GLY A 174 1.53 0.30 20.65
C GLY A 174 1.85 -0.79 19.61
N ALA A 175 3.12 -1.21 19.59
CA ALA A 175 3.60 -2.34 18.80
C ALA A 175 4.14 -3.45 19.72
N TYR A 176 3.97 -4.69 19.28
CA TYR A 176 4.39 -5.91 19.99
C TYR A 176 5.10 -6.83 19.00
N LEU A 177 6.37 -7.12 19.27
CA LEU A 177 7.17 -8.10 18.54
C LEU A 177 6.96 -9.48 19.18
N ALA A 178 6.65 -10.48 18.36
CA ALA A 178 6.34 -11.83 18.78
C ALA A 178 6.74 -12.90 17.77
N ILE A 179 6.65 -14.16 18.19
CA ILE A 179 6.47 -15.29 17.26
C ILE A 179 4.98 -15.63 17.23
N ALA A 180 4.35 -15.61 16.07
CA ALA A 180 2.98 -16.07 15.87
C ALA A 180 2.96 -17.60 15.81
N ASN A 181 2.13 -18.24 16.65
CA ASN A 181 1.94 -19.70 16.66
C ASN A 181 1.57 -20.22 15.26
N GLN A 182 0.72 -19.46 14.57
CA GLN A 182 0.35 -19.64 13.17
C GLN A 182 0.15 -18.24 12.55
N TYR A 183 0.81 -17.98 11.42
CA TYR A 183 0.69 -16.76 10.62
C TYR A 183 0.10 -17.12 9.26
N TYR A 184 -0.82 -16.29 8.77
CA TYR A 184 -1.45 -16.47 7.46
C TYR A 184 -0.88 -15.41 6.50
N TYR A 185 0.01 -15.82 5.60
CA TYR A 185 0.41 -14.99 4.48
C TYR A 185 -0.69 -15.07 3.41
N ASN A 186 -1.17 -13.92 2.92
CA ASN A 186 -2.09 -13.86 1.79
C ASN A 186 -1.37 -14.34 0.53
N LEU A 187 -2.03 -15.17 -0.28
CA LEU A 187 -1.56 -15.63 -1.59
C LEU A 187 -2.55 -15.28 -2.70
N THR A 188 -3.67 -14.62 -2.41
CA THR A 188 -4.84 -14.58 -3.33
C THR A 188 -4.50 -14.04 -4.73
N GLU A 189 -3.65 -13.02 -4.83
CA GLU A 189 -3.20 -12.48 -6.12
C GLU A 189 -2.24 -13.46 -6.81
N GLU A 190 -1.20 -13.92 -6.11
CA GLU A 190 -0.16 -14.79 -6.66
C GLU A 190 -0.65 -16.23 -6.94
N PHE A 191 -1.75 -16.67 -6.32
CA PHE A 191 -2.24 -18.06 -6.36
C PHE A 191 -2.58 -18.51 -7.78
N SER A 192 -3.06 -17.59 -8.60
CA SER A 192 -3.36 -17.80 -10.02
C SER A 192 -2.16 -18.34 -10.81
N GLU A 193 -0.95 -17.87 -10.51
CA GLU A 193 0.31 -18.30 -11.13
C GLU A 193 0.94 -19.48 -10.36
N ILE A 194 1.20 -19.30 -9.06
CA ILE A 194 2.03 -20.24 -8.27
C ILE A 194 1.37 -21.60 -8.05
N ARG A 195 0.05 -21.74 -8.26
CA ARG A 195 -0.62 -23.05 -8.20
C ARG A 195 -0.20 -23.99 -9.32
N PHE A 196 0.43 -23.49 -10.39
CA PHE A 196 0.98 -24.30 -11.49
C PHE A 196 2.46 -24.65 -11.31
N GLU A 197 3.11 -24.13 -10.27
CA GLU A 197 4.51 -24.38 -9.95
C GLU A 197 4.71 -25.67 -9.14
N SER A 198 5.46 -26.62 -9.67
CA SER A 198 5.73 -27.90 -8.99
C SER A 198 6.45 -27.74 -7.64
N TRP A 199 7.26 -26.68 -7.49
CA TRP A 199 7.95 -26.39 -6.24
C TRP A 199 6.98 -25.99 -5.10
N PHE A 200 5.85 -25.36 -5.42
CA PHE A 200 4.86 -24.92 -4.44
C PHE A 200 4.22 -26.12 -3.72
N TRP A 201 3.76 -27.11 -4.50
CA TRP A 201 3.19 -28.35 -3.99
C TRP A 201 4.25 -29.23 -3.29
N LYS A 202 5.47 -29.33 -3.83
CA LYS A 202 6.62 -29.99 -3.18
C LYS A 202 6.89 -29.40 -1.78
N ARG A 203 6.70 -28.08 -1.58
CA ARG A 203 6.86 -27.40 -0.28
C ARG A 203 5.66 -27.56 0.66
N GLN A 204 4.44 -27.58 0.13
CA GLN A 204 3.20 -27.86 0.85
C GLN A 204 3.22 -29.29 1.43
N GLN A 205 3.58 -30.29 0.61
CA GLN A 205 3.74 -31.70 1.03
C GLN A 205 4.89 -31.89 2.04
N GLN A 206 5.97 -31.10 1.96
CA GLN A 206 7.04 -31.06 2.97
C GLN A 206 6.59 -30.43 4.31
N GLY A 207 5.37 -29.88 4.39
CA GLY A 207 4.83 -29.27 5.61
C GLY A 207 5.44 -27.90 5.95
N VAL A 208 6.09 -27.23 4.99
CA VAL A 208 6.67 -25.88 5.15
C VAL A 208 5.58 -24.85 5.47
N PHE A 209 4.42 -25.02 4.83
CA PHE A 209 3.18 -24.29 5.09
C PHE A 209 1.98 -25.23 4.93
N SER A 210 0.79 -24.76 5.25
CA SER A 210 -0.47 -25.40 4.84
C SER A 210 -1.29 -24.41 4.04
N LEU A 211 -1.79 -24.80 2.87
CA LEU A 211 -2.71 -23.99 2.08
C LEU A 211 -4.07 -23.92 2.79
N VAL A 212 -4.72 -22.76 2.78
CA VAL A 212 -6.08 -22.54 3.28
C VAL A 212 -6.82 -21.59 2.35
N GLY A 213 -7.84 -22.07 1.65
CA GLY A 213 -8.78 -21.23 0.89
C GLY A 213 -10.02 -20.85 1.71
N PHE A 214 -10.61 -19.69 1.41
CA PHE A 214 -11.91 -19.27 1.94
C PHE A 214 -12.79 -18.71 0.82
N GLU A 215 -13.98 -19.28 0.63
CA GLU A 215 -15.02 -18.79 -0.28
C GLU A 215 -16.06 -18.01 0.55
N GLY A 216 -16.22 -16.69 0.32
CA GLY A 216 -17.16 -15.86 1.10
C GLY A 216 -16.97 -15.96 2.63
N GLY A 217 -15.72 -16.13 3.08
CA GLY A 217 -15.36 -16.34 4.49
C GLY A 217 -15.54 -17.77 5.03
N VAL A 218 -16.14 -18.69 4.27
CA VAL A 218 -16.26 -20.12 4.62
C VAL A 218 -14.99 -20.85 4.16
N PRO A 219 -14.30 -21.64 5.01
CA PRO A 219 -13.14 -22.42 4.58
C PRO A 219 -13.50 -23.44 3.50
N LEU A 220 -12.67 -23.55 2.46
CA LEU A 220 -12.79 -24.61 1.46
C LEU A 220 -12.58 -26.00 2.07
N SER A 221 -13.07 -27.03 1.36
CA SER A 221 -12.78 -28.43 1.67
C SER A 221 -11.28 -28.73 1.48
N SER A 222 -10.78 -29.77 2.14
CA SER A 222 -9.47 -30.36 1.78
C SER A 222 -9.49 -30.98 0.38
N ASP A 223 -10.66 -31.41 -0.06
CA ASP A 223 -10.90 -32.24 -1.24
C ASP A 223 -11.37 -31.37 -2.44
N ASP A 224 -11.03 -30.08 -2.42
CA ASP A 224 -11.38 -29.08 -3.44
C ASP A 224 -10.30 -29.02 -4.52
N THR A 225 -10.68 -28.87 -5.80
CA THR A 225 -9.73 -28.88 -6.94
C THR A 225 -8.83 -27.64 -7.00
N LEU A 226 -9.11 -26.60 -6.21
CA LEU A 226 -8.22 -25.47 -5.98
C LEU A 226 -7.22 -25.74 -4.85
N MET A 227 -7.44 -26.76 -4.02
CA MET A 227 -6.59 -27.15 -2.89
C MET A 227 -5.62 -28.29 -3.22
N GLU A 228 -5.72 -28.86 -4.43
CA GLU A 228 -4.88 -29.93 -4.98
C GLU A 228 -4.04 -29.45 -6.19
N PRO A 229 -2.90 -30.10 -6.51
CA PRO A 229 -2.12 -29.81 -7.71
C PRO A 229 -2.90 -30.15 -8.99
N PRO A 230 -2.95 -29.24 -9.99
CA PRO A 230 -3.50 -29.53 -11.31
C PRO A 230 -2.85 -30.75 -12.00
N ASP A 231 -3.67 -31.58 -12.66
CA ASP A 231 -3.25 -32.81 -13.35
C ASP A 231 -2.09 -32.60 -14.36
N ASP A 232 -2.05 -31.43 -15.01
CA ASP A 232 -1.05 -31.06 -16.02
C ASP A 232 0.28 -30.56 -15.43
N ILE A 233 0.49 -30.57 -14.10
CA ILE A 233 1.82 -30.33 -13.51
C ILE A 233 2.71 -31.56 -13.79
N SER A 234 3.34 -31.52 -14.96
CA SER A 234 4.33 -32.52 -15.36
C SER A 234 5.51 -32.57 -14.39
N ASP A 235 5.86 -33.78 -13.93
CA ASP A 235 7.08 -34.09 -13.19
C ASP A 235 8.33 -33.94 -14.09
N TYR A 236 8.62 -32.72 -14.53
CA TYR A 236 9.97 -32.35 -14.93
C TYR A 236 10.84 -32.29 -13.68
N ALA A 237 11.28 -33.47 -13.26
CA ALA A 237 12.30 -33.62 -12.24
C ALA A 237 13.60 -32.95 -12.71
N THR A 238 13.75 -31.67 -12.35
CA THR A 238 15.08 -31.11 -12.12
C THR A 238 15.73 -31.98 -11.05
N GLU A 239 16.64 -32.85 -11.46
CA GLU A 239 17.53 -33.54 -10.53
C GLU A 239 18.27 -32.44 -9.75
N ASP A 240 17.86 -32.23 -8.49
CA ASP A 240 18.51 -31.31 -7.55
C ASP A 240 19.94 -31.82 -7.31
N SER A 241 20.87 -31.43 -8.18
CA SER A 241 22.30 -31.56 -7.88
C SER A 241 22.61 -30.62 -6.72
N ASP A 242 23.01 -31.17 -5.58
CA ASP A 242 23.51 -30.44 -4.39
C ASP A 242 24.81 -29.69 -4.75
N SER A 243 24.67 -28.61 -5.51
CA SER A 243 25.68 -27.59 -5.78
C SER A 243 25.30 -26.36 -4.96
N ASP A 244 26.18 -25.93 -4.07
CA ASP A 244 26.04 -24.67 -3.35
C ASP A 244 25.98 -23.51 -4.36
N CYS A 245 24.77 -23.02 -4.64
CA CYS A 245 24.51 -21.98 -5.61
C CYS A 245 24.81 -20.58 -5.06
N ASP A 246 26.08 -20.34 -4.70
CA ASP A 246 26.67 -19.00 -4.62
C ASP A 246 26.81 -18.42 -6.05
N SER A 247 25.67 -18.13 -6.69
CA SER A 247 25.56 -17.49 -8.00
C SER A 247 24.18 -16.85 -8.16
N ASP A 248 24.16 -15.58 -8.56
CA ASP A 248 22.97 -14.76 -8.85
C ASP A 248 21.80 -15.52 -9.49
N CYS A 249 20.76 -15.82 -8.70
CA CYS A 249 19.47 -16.30 -9.21
C CYS A 249 18.67 -15.17 -9.87
N LYS A 250 19.17 -14.68 -11.01
CA LYS A 250 18.47 -13.72 -11.87
C LYS A 250 17.29 -14.40 -12.54
N SER A 251 16.07 -14.14 -12.06
CA SER A 251 14.86 -14.39 -12.84
C SER A 251 14.97 -13.65 -14.18
N PRO A 252 14.66 -14.28 -15.32
CA PRO A 252 14.84 -13.69 -16.65
C PRO A 252 13.71 -12.69 -16.98
N ARG A 253 13.62 -11.58 -16.23
CA ARG A 253 12.94 -10.38 -16.74
C ARG A 253 13.75 -9.85 -17.92
N HIS A 254 13.07 -9.52 -19.01
CA HIS A 254 13.69 -9.25 -20.31
C HIS A 254 14.58 -7.99 -20.26
N ARG A 255 15.88 -8.19 -20.05
CA ARG A 255 16.90 -7.11 -20.13
C ARG A 255 17.17 -6.75 -21.58
N ALA A 256 16.19 -6.10 -22.21
CA ALA A 256 16.41 -5.38 -23.46
C ALA A 256 17.32 -4.17 -23.17
N GLU A 257 18.52 -4.17 -23.75
CA GLU A 257 19.31 -2.93 -23.82
C GLU A 257 18.56 -1.97 -24.77
N VAL A 258 18.11 -0.83 -24.24
CA VAL A 258 17.35 0.15 -25.02
C VAL A 258 18.26 0.75 -26.09
N ASN A 259 18.13 0.25 -27.31
CA ASN A 259 18.75 0.81 -28.50
C ASN A 259 17.66 1.34 -29.44
N LEU A 260 17.86 2.56 -29.94
CA LEU A 260 16.82 3.38 -30.54
C LEU A 260 16.91 3.31 -32.07
N GLU A 261 15.92 2.71 -32.77
CA GLU A 261 15.42 3.17 -34.10
C GLU A 261 14.35 2.26 -34.75
N THR A 262 13.35 2.90 -35.39
CA THR A 262 12.40 2.39 -36.43
C THR A 262 11.33 1.34 -36.11
N ALA A 263 10.18 1.45 -36.80
CA ALA A 263 9.00 0.58 -36.71
C ALA A 263 8.24 0.49 -38.06
N THR A 264 7.59 -0.66 -38.33
CA THR A 264 6.61 -1.00 -39.42
C THR A 264 6.25 -2.50 -39.28
N GLU A 265 5.06 -3.06 -39.58
CA GLU A 265 3.69 -2.54 -39.81
C GLU A 265 2.72 -3.76 -39.92
N LEU A 266 1.48 -3.67 -39.36
CA LEU A 266 0.26 -4.44 -39.74
C LEU A 266 0.24 -5.99 -39.50
N HIS A 267 -0.90 -6.74 -39.46
CA HIS A 267 -2.34 -6.47 -39.75
C HIS A 267 -3.29 -7.43 -38.94
N ASP A 268 -4.48 -6.92 -38.57
CA ASP A 268 -5.82 -7.54 -38.39
C ASP A 268 -6.22 -8.57 -37.29
N MET A 269 -7.54 -8.47 -36.98
CA MET A 269 -8.42 -9.04 -35.93
C MET A 269 -9.46 -10.01 -36.58
N PRO A 270 -10.57 -10.51 -35.94
CA PRO A 270 -11.19 -10.31 -34.61
C PRO A 270 -11.44 -11.67 -33.84
N SER A 271 -12.32 -11.90 -32.84
CA SER A 271 -13.58 -11.25 -32.37
C SER A 271 -14.02 -11.68 -30.96
N SER A 272 -14.99 -10.92 -30.38
CA SER A 272 -16.06 -11.31 -29.40
C SER A 272 -15.71 -11.86 -27.99
N SER A 273 -16.46 -11.60 -26.91
CA SER A 273 -17.36 -10.47 -26.53
C SER A 273 -17.96 -10.67 -25.11
N THR A 274 -17.88 -9.67 -24.21
CA THR A 274 -18.80 -9.34 -23.06
C THR A 274 -19.13 -10.42 -22.00
N ASN A 275 -19.43 -10.15 -20.72
CA ASN A 275 -19.31 -9.01 -19.79
C ASN A 275 -19.57 -9.56 -18.36
N GLN A 276 -18.89 -9.07 -17.32
CA GLN A 276 -19.31 -9.19 -15.90
C GLN A 276 -18.92 -7.92 -15.12
N GLY A 277 -19.58 -7.65 -13.98
CA GLY A 277 -19.37 -6.47 -13.11
C GLY A 277 -18.90 -6.87 -11.70
N ALA A 278 -18.49 -5.89 -10.89
CA ALA A 278 -17.70 -6.12 -9.67
C ALA A 278 -18.53 -6.29 -8.38
N GLY A 279 -17.90 -6.89 -7.36
CA GLY A 279 -18.33 -6.90 -5.96
C GLY A 279 -17.11 -6.71 -5.05
N SER A 280 -17.18 -5.79 -4.09
CA SER A 280 -16.00 -5.27 -3.37
C SER A 280 -15.79 -5.95 -2.01
N GLU A 281 -14.60 -6.52 -1.75
CA GLU A 281 -14.20 -7.05 -0.44
C GLU A 281 -12.79 -6.57 0.02
N SER A 282 -12.54 -6.70 1.34
CA SER A 282 -11.47 -5.99 2.06
C SER A 282 -10.08 -6.64 1.91
N GLY A 283 -9.32 -6.24 0.88
CA GLY A 283 -7.95 -6.69 0.62
C GLY A 283 -6.93 -6.46 1.77
N SER A 284 -5.99 -7.41 1.94
CA SER A 284 -4.89 -7.34 2.91
C SER A 284 -3.61 -6.80 2.25
N LEU A 285 -3.33 -5.52 2.47
CA LEU A 285 -2.26 -4.73 1.85
C LEU A 285 -0.91 -5.45 1.67
N ARG A 286 -0.58 -5.72 0.40
CA ARG A 286 0.77 -5.65 -0.17
C ARG A 286 0.68 -5.00 -1.56
N SER A 287 1.81 -4.89 -2.26
CA SER A 287 1.97 -4.16 -3.52
C SER A 287 0.99 -4.60 -4.62
N VAL A 288 -0.01 -3.77 -4.92
CA VAL A 288 -0.91 -3.99 -6.07
C VAL A 288 -0.10 -4.10 -7.36
N SER A 289 -0.13 -5.27 -7.99
CA SER A 289 0.39 -5.49 -9.34
C SER A 289 -0.73 -5.19 -10.33
N LEU A 290 -0.51 -4.22 -11.24
CA LEU A 290 -1.52 -3.79 -12.20
C LEU A 290 -1.69 -4.84 -13.31
N SER A 291 -2.94 -5.20 -13.60
CA SER A 291 -3.34 -6.09 -14.70
C SER A 291 -4.34 -5.36 -15.61
N THR A 292 -3.83 -4.44 -16.43
CA THR A 292 -4.64 -3.53 -17.22
C THR A 292 -5.30 -4.23 -18.42
N HIS A 293 -6.64 -4.29 -18.45
CA HIS A 293 -7.41 -4.82 -19.58
C HIS A 293 -8.41 -3.77 -20.10
N SER A 294 -8.02 -3.09 -21.18
CA SER A 294 -8.85 -2.06 -21.82
C SER A 294 -9.82 -2.66 -22.84
N SER A 295 -10.98 -2.02 -23.02
CA SER A 295 -11.88 -2.30 -24.14
C SER A 295 -12.50 -1.00 -24.67
N LYS A 296 -12.55 -0.86 -26.00
CA LYS A 296 -13.07 0.32 -26.71
C LYS A 296 -14.24 -0.08 -27.61
N SER A 297 -15.20 0.83 -27.85
CA SER A 297 -16.45 0.51 -28.57
C SER A 297 -16.92 1.57 -29.57
N SER A 298 -17.46 1.09 -30.70
CA SER A 298 -18.28 1.81 -31.71
C SER A 298 -18.94 0.72 -32.60
N LYS A 299 -20.25 0.66 -32.86
CA LYS A 299 -21.17 1.62 -33.54
C LYS A 299 -20.72 2.00 -34.95
N SER A 300 -21.50 1.89 -36.04
CA SER A 300 -22.76 1.14 -36.36
C SER A 300 -22.89 1.09 -37.93
N ASP A 301 -23.95 0.70 -38.65
CA ASP A 301 -25.37 0.41 -38.36
C ASP A 301 -26.08 -0.34 -39.52
N THR A 302 -27.28 -0.91 -39.27
CA THR A 302 -28.32 -1.34 -40.27
C THR A 302 -27.96 -2.43 -41.32
N GLU A 303 -28.88 -3.16 -42.00
CA GLU A 303 -30.36 -3.08 -42.11
C GLU A 303 -31.03 -4.46 -42.46
N SER A 304 -32.32 -4.61 -42.08
CA SER A 304 -33.38 -5.41 -42.74
C SER A 304 -33.51 -6.96 -42.60
N LYS A 305 -34.70 -7.39 -42.11
CA LYS A 305 -35.70 -8.37 -42.69
C LYS A 305 -35.22 -9.77 -43.16
N ASN A 306 -35.94 -10.89 -42.94
CA ASN A 306 -37.41 -11.10 -42.83
C ASN A 306 -37.80 -12.52 -42.29
N ASP A 307 -39.09 -12.69 -41.94
CA ASP A 307 -39.97 -13.88 -42.05
C ASP A 307 -39.90 -15.19 -41.20
N SER A 308 -41.10 -15.73 -41.01
CA SER A 308 -41.53 -17.15 -40.83
C SER A 308 -41.40 -17.87 -39.49
N GLU A 309 -42.43 -17.67 -38.66
CA GLU A 309 -43.39 -18.71 -38.19
C GLU A 309 -42.96 -20.20 -38.24
N ASN A 310 -43.09 -20.88 -37.08
CA ASN A 310 -44.05 -21.98 -36.96
C ASN A 310 -44.42 -22.25 -35.48
N GLU A 311 -45.66 -22.70 -35.27
CA GLU A 311 -46.19 -23.12 -33.97
C GLU A 311 -45.83 -24.59 -33.69
N ASN A 312 -45.76 -24.97 -32.41
CA ASN A 312 -46.17 -26.30 -31.93
C ASN A 312 -46.22 -26.28 -30.39
N GLU A 313 -47.42 -26.32 -29.82
CA GLU A 313 -47.63 -26.64 -28.40
C GLU A 313 -47.45 -28.15 -28.19
N ASN A 314 -46.92 -28.57 -27.04
CA ASN A 314 -47.33 -29.79 -26.33
C ASN A 314 -46.83 -29.75 -24.87
N GLU A 315 -47.46 -30.56 -24.02
CA GLU A 315 -47.47 -30.34 -22.56
C GLU A 315 -46.39 -31.13 -21.78
N ASN A 316 -46.05 -30.60 -20.61
CA ASN A 316 -45.63 -31.30 -19.38
C ASN A 316 -44.51 -32.36 -19.46
N ASP A 317 -43.40 -32.07 -18.78
CA ASP A 317 -43.02 -32.90 -17.63
C ASP A 317 -42.47 -32.01 -16.49
N ASN A 318 -42.39 -32.53 -15.27
CA ASN A 318 -41.89 -31.78 -14.10
C ASN A 318 -40.53 -32.33 -13.67
N ASP A 319 -39.54 -31.47 -13.53
CA ASP A 319 -38.35 -31.73 -12.71
C ASP A 319 -38.06 -30.49 -11.84
N ASP A 320 -37.97 -30.69 -10.53
CA ASP A 320 -37.52 -29.68 -9.56
C ASP A 320 -35.99 -29.55 -9.64
N GLU A 321 -35.46 -28.99 -10.74
CA GLU A 321 -34.08 -28.49 -10.79
C GLU A 321 -33.97 -27.29 -9.82
N SER A 322 -33.24 -27.47 -8.73
CA SER A 322 -33.05 -26.43 -7.73
C SER A 322 -32.09 -25.37 -8.26
N ASP A 323 -32.59 -24.16 -8.54
CA ASP A 323 -31.78 -22.98 -8.86
C ASP A 323 -30.71 -22.76 -7.77
N SER A 324 -29.51 -23.24 -8.03
CA SER A 324 -28.33 -22.92 -7.24
C SER A 324 -27.83 -21.57 -7.71
N GLU A 325 -28.28 -20.50 -7.03
CA GLU A 325 -27.76 -19.14 -7.25
C GLU A 325 -26.24 -19.13 -7.09
N SER A 326 -25.54 -19.22 -8.21
CA SER A 326 -24.09 -19.17 -8.32
C SER A 326 -23.62 -17.74 -8.18
N ILE A 327 -23.77 -17.22 -6.96
CA ILE A 327 -23.04 -16.03 -6.49
C ILE A 327 -21.56 -16.30 -6.77
N ASN A 328 -20.97 -15.56 -7.71
CA ASN A 328 -19.53 -15.55 -7.94
C ASN A 328 -18.86 -14.98 -6.68
N LYS A 329 -18.47 -15.87 -5.78
CA LYS A 329 -17.73 -15.53 -4.56
C LYS A 329 -16.25 -15.61 -4.86
N GLU A 330 -15.53 -14.55 -4.59
CA GLU A 330 -14.07 -14.59 -4.67
C GLU A 330 -13.51 -15.54 -3.61
N VAL A 331 -12.52 -16.35 -4.02
CA VAL A 331 -11.85 -17.32 -3.15
C VAL A 331 -10.52 -16.74 -2.72
N THR A 332 -10.36 -16.49 -1.42
CA THR A 332 -9.12 -15.94 -0.84
C THR A 332 -8.20 -17.05 -0.33
N PHE A 333 -6.95 -17.06 -0.77
CA PHE A 333 -5.97 -18.11 -0.47
C PHE A 333 -4.90 -17.63 0.50
N PHE A 334 -4.51 -18.49 1.45
CA PHE A 334 -3.49 -18.19 2.44
C PHE A 334 -2.51 -19.35 2.64
N ALA A 335 -1.23 -19.02 2.78
CA ALA A 335 -0.24 -19.93 3.34
C ALA A 335 -0.19 -19.78 4.87
N ALA A 336 -0.63 -20.82 5.58
CA ALA A 336 -0.47 -20.94 7.02
C ALA A 336 0.95 -21.41 7.37
N LEU A 337 1.79 -20.48 7.82
CA LEU A 337 3.13 -20.71 8.35
C LEU A 337 3.08 -20.89 9.87
N LYS A 338 3.84 -21.85 10.41
CA LYS A 338 3.94 -22.10 11.86
C LYS A 338 5.12 -21.34 12.46
N GLU A 339 4.98 -20.92 13.71
CA GLU A 339 6.02 -20.20 14.47
C GLU A 339 6.68 -19.06 13.67
N PHE A 340 5.91 -18.10 13.16
CA PHE A 340 6.45 -17.07 12.28
C PHE A 340 6.77 -15.76 13.03
N PRO A 341 7.94 -15.12 12.82
CA PRO A 341 8.28 -13.87 13.51
C PRO A 341 7.49 -12.69 12.94
N THR A 342 6.71 -12.02 13.79
CA THR A 342 5.75 -10.97 13.42
C THR A 342 5.82 -9.76 14.35
N LEU A 343 5.56 -8.58 13.79
CA LEU A 343 5.26 -7.36 14.52
C LEU A 343 3.77 -7.06 14.43
N LEU A 344 3.10 -7.00 15.57
CA LEU A 344 1.73 -6.52 15.69
C LEU A 344 1.75 -5.02 15.96
N MET A 345 0.96 -4.25 15.24
CA MET A 345 0.77 -2.80 15.44
C MET A 345 -0.71 -2.52 15.67
N PHE A 346 -1.04 -1.92 16.81
CA PHE A 346 -2.41 -1.55 17.15
C PHE A 346 -2.64 -0.08 16.82
N LEU A 347 -3.64 0.18 15.98
CA LEU A 347 -3.93 1.47 15.36
C LEU A 347 -5.41 1.85 15.57
N GLU A 348 -5.72 3.12 15.38
CA GLU A 348 -7.09 3.60 15.21
C GLU A 348 -7.76 2.95 13.98
N THR A 349 -9.03 2.59 14.09
CA THR A 349 -9.82 2.12 12.95
C THR A 349 -10.29 3.29 12.07
N ASN A 350 -10.54 3.01 10.80
CA ASN A 350 -11.12 3.96 9.84
C ASN A 350 -12.35 3.32 9.18
N THR A 351 -13.07 4.06 8.33
CA THR A 351 -14.35 3.59 7.78
C THR A 351 -14.18 2.78 6.50
N ASN A 352 -13.44 3.30 5.51
CA ASN A 352 -12.96 2.52 4.38
C ASN A 352 -11.75 3.20 3.69
N THR A 353 -11.27 2.67 2.58
CA THR A 353 -10.22 3.25 1.72
C THR A 353 -10.78 4.36 0.82
N MET A 354 -9.90 5.17 0.22
CA MET A 354 -10.23 6.08 -0.88
C MET A 354 -10.56 5.30 -2.17
N ASP A 355 -10.04 4.08 -2.28
CA ASP A 355 -10.34 3.13 -3.37
C ASP A 355 -11.83 2.78 -3.40
N SER A 356 -12.45 2.54 -2.24
CA SER A 356 -13.89 2.28 -2.10
C SER A 356 -14.79 3.50 -2.43
N LEU A 357 -14.23 4.58 -2.98
CA LEU A 357 -14.95 5.74 -3.51
C LEU A 357 -14.84 5.82 -5.05
N LEU A 358 -14.09 4.90 -5.66
CA LEU A 358 -13.96 4.70 -7.11
C LEU A 358 -14.97 3.67 -7.63
N ASP A 359 -15.34 2.69 -6.80
CA ASP A 359 -16.37 1.66 -7.05
C ASP A 359 -17.79 2.27 -7.08
N THR A 360 -18.09 3.08 -8.10
CA THR A 360 -19.41 3.71 -8.29
C THR A 360 -20.16 3.14 -9.52
N GLU A 361 -20.04 1.83 -9.75
CA GLU A 361 -20.68 1.16 -10.91
C GLU A 361 -22.21 1.32 -10.93
N ASP A 362 -22.85 1.43 -9.74
CA ASP A 362 -24.30 1.57 -9.57
C ASP A 362 -24.85 3.01 -9.68
N THR A 363 -24.01 4.05 -9.75
CA THR A 363 -24.49 5.44 -9.89
C THR A 363 -24.26 5.99 -11.30
N ALA A 364 -25.35 6.24 -12.01
CA ALA A 364 -25.34 6.94 -13.31
C ALA A 364 -25.04 8.45 -13.21
N ASP A 365 -24.63 8.93 -12.03
CA ASP A 365 -24.24 10.31 -11.77
C ASP A 365 -22.77 10.55 -12.17
N PRO A 366 -22.44 11.68 -12.82
CA PRO A 366 -21.05 12.01 -13.15
C PRO A 366 -20.24 12.30 -11.89
N ILE A 367 -18.94 11.97 -11.93
CA ILE A 367 -18.00 12.17 -10.82
C ILE A 367 -18.01 13.63 -10.37
N ASN A 368 -18.22 13.84 -9.07
CA ASN A 368 -18.13 15.16 -8.47
C ASN A 368 -16.65 15.55 -8.31
N GLU A 369 -16.08 16.19 -9.34
CA GLU A 369 -14.70 16.68 -9.30
C GLU A 369 -14.43 17.59 -8.10
N SER A 370 -15.41 18.38 -7.64
CA SER A 370 -15.22 19.28 -6.49
C SER A 370 -14.97 18.53 -5.18
N GLU A 371 -15.58 17.34 -5.03
CA GLU A 371 -15.31 16.42 -3.93
C GLU A 371 -13.87 15.89 -4.03
N TRP A 372 -13.50 15.30 -5.17
CA TRP A 372 -12.18 14.72 -5.38
C TRP A 372 -11.03 15.73 -5.28
N ILE A 373 -11.20 16.94 -5.82
CA ILE A 373 -10.23 18.04 -5.70
C ILE A 373 -10.04 18.44 -4.24
N ALA A 374 -11.10 18.49 -3.44
CA ALA A 374 -11.00 18.78 -2.01
C ALA A 374 -10.36 17.63 -1.21
N TRP A 375 -10.64 16.38 -1.56
CA TRP A 375 -10.05 15.19 -0.93
C TRP A 375 -8.57 15.05 -1.26
N LEU A 376 -8.17 15.28 -2.52
CA LEU A 376 -6.76 15.33 -2.91
C LEU A 376 -6.03 16.49 -2.22
N PHE A 377 -6.68 17.62 -1.95
CA PHE A 377 -6.06 18.66 -1.12
C PHE A 377 -5.76 18.17 0.31
N GLN A 378 -6.64 17.36 0.94
CA GLN A 378 -6.34 16.78 2.25
C GLN A 378 -5.08 15.89 2.21
N VAL A 379 -4.90 15.12 1.13
CA VAL A 379 -3.71 14.28 0.90
C VAL A 379 -2.46 15.15 0.66
N ILE A 380 -2.56 16.17 -0.20
CA ILE A 380 -1.48 17.16 -0.44
C ILE A 380 -1.08 17.83 0.87
N ALA A 381 -2.04 18.21 1.73
CA ALA A 381 -1.77 18.84 3.01
C ALA A 381 -1.01 17.91 3.96
N ALA A 382 -1.38 16.63 4.04
CA ALA A 382 -0.67 15.61 4.81
C ALA A 382 0.77 15.40 4.29
N LEU A 383 0.96 15.33 2.96
CA LEU A 383 2.27 15.18 2.33
C LEU A 383 3.16 16.41 2.54
N CYS A 384 2.62 17.63 2.38
CA CYS A 384 3.33 18.88 2.66
C CYS A 384 3.92 18.89 4.07
N GLN A 385 3.15 18.43 5.06
CA GLN A 385 3.57 18.35 6.46
C GLN A 385 4.73 17.38 6.65
N VAL A 386 4.62 16.13 6.18
CA VAL A 386 5.66 15.11 6.42
C VAL A 386 6.93 15.37 5.60
N GLN A 387 6.81 15.94 4.40
CA GLN A 387 7.95 16.39 3.60
C GLN A 387 8.66 17.60 4.23
N SER A 388 7.92 18.56 4.78
CA SER A 388 8.52 19.75 5.40
C SER A 388 9.14 19.51 6.77
N ILE A 389 8.68 18.49 7.51
CA ILE A 389 9.16 18.20 8.87
C ILE A 389 10.23 17.11 8.88
N TRP A 390 9.96 15.96 8.26
CA TRP A 390 10.86 14.78 8.25
C TRP A 390 11.49 14.52 6.89
N SER A 391 11.12 15.29 5.87
CA SER A 391 11.47 15.01 4.47
C SER A 391 11.13 13.58 4.08
N MET A 392 9.93 13.17 4.50
CA MET A 392 9.35 11.87 4.24
C MET A 392 8.85 11.75 2.79
N THR A 393 9.24 10.69 2.10
CA THR A 393 8.55 10.18 0.91
C THR A 393 7.88 8.86 1.29
N HIS A 394 6.63 8.64 0.90
CA HIS A 394 5.87 7.42 1.21
C HIS A 394 6.36 6.23 0.38
N ASN A 395 6.66 6.49 -0.90
CA ASN A 395 7.08 5.52 -1.92
C ASN A 395 6.04 4.44 -2.27
N ASP A 396 4.83 4.54 -1.73
CA ASP A 396 3.76 3.54 -1.90
C ASP A 396 2.35 4.14 -1.77
N LEU A 397 2.21 5.42 -2.09
CA LEU A 397 0.93 6.10 -1.94
C LEU A 397 0.00 5.75 -3.11
N HIS A 398 -0.90 4.80 -2.89
CA HIS A 398 -2.05 4.51 -3.73
C HIS A 398 -3.35 4.67 -2.92
N SER A 399 -4.49 4.68 -3.59
CA SER A 399 -5.83 4.88 -3.03
C SER A 399 -6.16 3.94 -1.85
N ASN A 400 -5.77 2.66 -1.91
CA ASN A 400 -5.91 1.74 -0.77
C ASN A 400 -5.05 2.09 0.48
N ASN A 401 -3.96 2.84 0.33
CA ASN A 401 -3.14 3.35 1.44
C ASN A 401 -3.62 4.73 1.99
N ILE A 402 -4.79 5.19 1.53
CA ILE A 402 -5.46 6.40 2.03
C ILE A 402 -6.83 5.99 2.58
N LEU A 403 -7.02 6.06 3.89
CA LEU A 403 -8.29 5.73 4.54
C LEU A 403 -9.12 7.00 4.78
N TRP A 404 -10.44 6.86 4.95
CA TRP A 404 -11.31 7.96 5.38
C TRP A 404 -12.16 7.61 6.60
N THR A 405 -12.63 8.65 7.28
CA THR A 405 -13.67 8.57 8.33
C THR A 405 -14.67 9.72 8.18
N PRO A 406 -15.92 9.55 8.64
CA PRO A 406 -16.91 10.62 8.74
C PRO A 406 -16.36 11.86 9.45
N CYS A 407 -16.61 13.03 8.87
CA CYS A 407 -16.19 14.32 9.40
C CYS A 407 -17.40 15.25 9.53
N ASN A 408 -17.64 15.78 10.73
CA ASN A 408 -18.74 16.71 11.01
C ASN A 408 -18.35 18.18 10.75
N GLU A 409 -17.06 18.47 10.57
CA GLU A 409 -16.58 19.80 10.23
C GLU A 409 -16.82 20.06 8.74
N GLU A 410 -17.51 21.14 8.38
CA GLU A 410 -17.79 21.49 6.98
C GLU A 410 -16.49 21.80 6.20
N PHE A 411 -15.53 22.44 6.87
CA PHE A 411 -14.26 22.88 6.29
C PHE A 411 -13.06 22.57 7.19
N LEU A 412 -11.97 22.10 6.58
CA LEU A 412 -10.63 22.09 7.19
C LEU A 412 -9.87 23.35 6.78
N TYR A 413 -9.15 23.95 7.72
CA TYR A 413 -8.38 25.17 7.50
C TYR A 413 -6.89 24.89 7.61
N TYR A 414 -6.11 25.33 6.63
CA TYR A 414 -4.68 25.11 6.53
C TYR A 414 -3.91 26.42 6.40
N LYS A 415 -2.62 26.46 6.78
CA LYS A 415 -1.75 27.63 6.58
C LYS A 415 -0.29 27.30 6.29
N THR A 416 0.33 28.10 5.42
CA THR A 416 1.77 28.12 5.11
C THR A 416 2.55 29.01 6.08
N LYS A 417 3.88 29.00 5.98
CA LYS A 417 4.81 29.86 6.74
C LYS A 417 4.65 31.35 6.43
N ASP A 418 4.23 31.73 5.22
CA ASP A 418 3.94 33.11 4.83
C ASP A 418 2.56 33.62 5.32
N ASN A 419 1.76 32.74 5.93
CA ASN A 419 0.41 32.99 6.47
C ASN A 419 -0.70 33.13 5.41
N ARG A 420 -0.50 32.63 4.18
CA ARG A 420 -1.64 32.27 3.32
C ARG A 420 -2.46 31.16 3.99
N ILE A 421 -3.77 31.15 3.71
CA ILE A 421 -4.75 30.26 4.35
C ILE A 421 -5.55 29.57 3.24
N TRP A 422 -5.82 28.27 3.41
CA TRP A 422 -6.74 27.52 2.55
C TRP A 422 -7.91 27.02 3.39
N ARG A 423 -9.12 27.09 2.84
CA ARG A 423 -10.36 26.58 3.45
C ARG A 423 -10.96 25.53 2.52
N VAL A 424 -10.81 24.28 2.90
CA VAL A 424 -11.09 23.11 2.06
C VAL A 424 -12.35 22.42 2.58
N PRO A 425 -13.40 22.21 1.76
CA PRO A 425 -14.58 21.48 2.18
C PRO A 425 -14.25 20.01 2.46
N THR A 426 -14.86 19.40 3.47
CA THR A 426 -14.64 17.98 3.78
C THR A 426 -15.52 17.04 2.96
N TYR A 427 -16.69 17.54 2.54
CA TYR A 427 -17.79 16.72 2.01
C TYR A 427 -18.08 15.48 2.88
N GLY A 428 -18.05 15.69 4.20
CA GLY A 428 -18.30 14.66 5.20
C GLY A 428 -17.17 13.65 5.40
N LYS A 429 -16.01 13.80 4.74
CA LYS A 429 -14.88 12.86 4.82
C LYS A 429 -13.58 13.53 5.29
N LEU A 430 -12.92 12.88 6.25
CA LEU A 430 -11.56 13.19 6.70
C LEU A 430 -10.63 12.04 6.30
N PHE A 431 -9.64 12.32 5.46
CA PHE A 431 -8.69 11.33 4.95
C PHE A 431 -7.43 11.22 5.82
N ARG A 432 -6.84 10.02 5.86
CA ARG A 432 -5.60 9.68 6.57
C ARG A 432 -4.72 8.76 5.74
N ILE A 433 -3.41 8.98 5.77
CA ILE A 433 -2.42 8.13 5.07
C ILE A 433 -1.94 7.02 6.01
N ILE A 434 -1.76 5.81 5.47
CA ILE A 434 -1.28 4.60 6.17
C ILE A 434 -0.25 3.80 5.35
N ASP A 435 0.36 2.80 5.98
CA ASP A 435 1.34 1.86 5.43
C ASP A 435 2.71 2.48 5.08
N PHE A 436 3.42 2.89 6.12
CA PHE A 436 4.72 3.53 5.99
C PHE A 436 5.88 2.50 5.89
N GLY A 437 5.59 1.25 5.50
CA GLY A 437 6.60 0.19 5.37
C GLY A 437 7.70 0.54 4.36
N ARG A 438 7.32 1.12 3.22
CA ARG A 438 8.25 1.66 2.21
C ARG A 438 8.68 3.11 2.46
N ALA A 439 8.24 3.76 3.53
CA ALA A 439 8.52 5.18 3.74
C ALA A 439 10.03 5.44 4.00
N ILE A 440 10.55 6.50 3.39
CA ILE A 440 11.91 7.00 3.63
C ILE A 440 11.81 8.37 4.26
N TYR A 441 12.40 8.57 5.44
CA TYR A 441 12.27 9.80 6.23
C TYR A 441 13.46 10.03 7.16
N THR A 442 13.66 11.27 7.63
CA THR A 442 14.76 11.62 8.55
C THR A 442 14.22 12.31 9.80
N HIS A 443 14.74 11.93 10.98
CA HIS A 443 14.44 12.58 12.26
C HIS A 443 15.73 12.91 13.00
N ASN A 444 16.01 14.20 13.24
CA ASN A 444 17.21 14.69 13.94
C ASN A 444 18.51 14.02 13.43
N GLU A 445 18.76 14.06 12.12
CA GLU A 445 19.87 13.38 11.40
C GLU A 445 19.78 11.84 11.31
N THR A 446 18.82 11.18 11.98
CA THR A 446 18.58 9.73 11.87
C THR A 446 17.73 9.41 10.63
N LEU A 447 18.34 8.83 9.59
CA LEU A 447 17.63 8.31 8.42
C LEU A 447 16.91 7.00 8.75
N CYS A 448 15.61 6.91 8.46
CA CYS A 448 14.85 5.68 8.31
C CYS A 448 14.62 5.38 6.82
N ILE A 449 14.78 4.12 6.46
CA ILE A 449 14.68 3.56 5.11
C ILE A 449 14.45 2.07 5.26
N SER A 450 13.52 1.50 4.50
CA SER A 450 13.20 0.06 4.51
C SER A 450 14.35 -0.81 3.98
N ASP A 451 14.44 -2.03 4.49
CA ASP A 451 15.30 -3.06 3.92
C ASP A 451 14.81 -3.57 2.56
N ASP A 452 13.55 -3.27 2.16
CA ASP A 452 13.01 -3.53 0.82
C ASP A 452 13.89 -2.94 -0.30
N TYR A 453 14.62 -1.85 -0.04
CA TYR A 453 15.46 -1.16 -1.01
C TYR A 453 16.85 -1.77 -1.23
N HIS A 454 17.20 -2.84 -0.52
CA HIS A 454 18.42 -3.59 -0.84
C HIS A 454 18.32 -4.25 -2.24
N HIS A 455 19.45 -4.38 -2.93
CA HIS A 455 19.55 -4.76 -4.35
C HIS A 455 18.79 -6.05 -4.73
N ASN A 456 18.61 -6.99 -3.80
CA ASN A 456 17.96 -8.30 -4.02
C ASN A 456 16.57 -8.41 -3.36
N ASN A 457 15.99 -7.30 -2.90
CA ASN A 457 14.66 -7.23 -2.29
C ASN A 457 13.66 -6.50 -3.21
N GLU A 458 12.39 -6.51 -2.83
CA GLU A 458 11.22 -6.06 -3.62
C GLU A 458 11.39 -4.67 -4.28
N ALA A 459 12.03 -3.72 -3.60
CA ALA A 459 12.22 -2.35 -4.07
C ALA A 459 13.67 -2.03 -4.53
N GLY A 460 14.46 -3.06 -4.83
CA GLY A 460 15.83 -2.94 -5.32
C GLY A 460 15.93 -2.06 -6.57
N GLY A 461 16.95 -1.18 -6.60
CA GLY A 461 17.22 -0.30 -7.75
C GLY A 461 16.31 0.92 -7.92
N GLN A 462 15.25 1.10 -7.10
CA GLN A 462 14.46 2.34 -7.09
C GLN A 462 15.31 3.54 -6.65
N TYR A 463 16.14 3.34 -5.62
CA TYR A 463 17.00 4.36 -5.01
C TYR A 463 18.44 3.89 -4.87
N ASN A 464 19.39 4.83 -4.85
CA ASN A 464 20.81 4.56 -4.69
C ASN A 464 21.50 5.68 -3.88
N PHE A 465 21.41 5.59 -2.55
CA PHE A 465 21.98 6.55 -1.59
C PHE A 465 22.09 5.93 -0.19
N GLY A 466 22.75 6.61 0.76
CA GLY A 466 22.72 6.20 2.17
C GLY A 466 23.24 4.77 2.41
N PRO A 467 22.55 3.94 3.22
CA PRO A 467 22.95 2.55 3.49
C PRO A 467 22.95 1.61 2.28
N ILE A 468 22.22 1.94 1.21
CA ILE A 468 22.06 1.13 0.00
C ILE A 468 22.95 1.61 -1.16
N TYR A 469 23.92 2.48 -0.90
CA TYR A 469 24.70 3.15 -1.96
C TYR A 469 25.68 2.22 -2.68
N ASN A 470 25.40 1.91 -3.95
CA ASN A 470 26.34 1.33 -4.90
C ASN A 470 27.10 2.44 -5.67
N PRO A 471 28.44 2.52 -5.62
CA PRO A 471 29.22 3.49 -6.39
C PRO A 471 29.30 3.22 -7.90
N GLU A 472 28.90 2.04 -8.37
CA GLU A 472 28.86 1.71 -9.81
C GLU A 472 27.59 2.23 -10.50
N GLU A 473 26.56 2.58 -9.71
CA GLU A 473 25.27 3.08 -10.18
C GLU A 473 25.14 4.61 -9.97
N PRO A 474 24.31 5.31 -10.78
CA PRO A 474 24.02 6.73 -10.55
C PRO A 474 23.30 6.93 -9.22
N ARG A 475 23.60 8.03 -8.50
CA ARG A 475 22.93 8.35 -7.23
C ARG A 475 21.47 8.73 -7.48
N VAL A 476 20.56 8.07 -6.78
CA VAL A 476 19.12 8.37 -6.81
C VAL A 476 18.64 8.55 -5.38
N TYR A 477 18.12 9.75 -5.07
CA TYR A 477 17.61 10.13 -3.75
C TYR A 477 16.07 10.05 -3.71
N PRO A 478 15.45 9.98 -2.52
CA PRO A 478 14.00 10.04 -2.36
C PRO A 478 13.39 11.23 -3.09
N ASN A 479 12.30 11.00 -3.83
CA ASN A 479 11.73 11.99 -4.74
C ASN A 479 10.42 12.56 -4.17
N PRO A 480 10.36 13.85 -3.78
CA PRO A 480 9.13 14.47 -3.25
C PRO A 480 7.92 14.44 -4.18
N SER A 481 8.13 14.25 -5.49
CA SER A 481 7.06 14.09 -6.49
C SER A 481 6.51 12.66 -6.59
N PHE A 482 7.18 11.68 -5.96
CA PHE A 482 6.81 10.26 -6.10
C PHE A 482 5.38 10.00 -5.66
N ASP A 483 5.01 10.49 -4.47
CA ASP A 483 3.80 10.09 -3.79
C ASP A 483 2.52 10.53 -4.54
N LEU A 484 2.51 11.74 -5.12
CA LEU A 484 1.38 12.21 -5.93
C LEU A 484 1.34 11.56 -7.33
N CYS A 485 2.49 11.26 -7.92
CA CYS A 485 2.53 10.51 -9.17
C CYS A 485 2.00 9.07 -8.97
N ARG A 486 2.43 8.37 -7.93
CA ARG A 486 1.97 6.99 -7.64
C ARG A 486 0.49 6.95 -7.29
N LEU A 487 -0.03 7.98 -6.62
CA LEU A 487 -1.46 8.13 -6.35
C LEU A 487 -2.24 8.38 -7.64
N SER A 488 -1.75 9.26 -8.53
CA SER A 488 -2.39 9.49 -9.82
C SER A 488 -2.53 8.21 -10.64
N VAL A 489 -1.50 7.34 -10.63
CA VAL A 489 -1.56 6.03 -11.30
C VAL A 489 -2.70 5.16 -10.78
N SER A 490 -3.03 5.18 -9.48
CA SER A 490 -4.08 4.31 -8.93
C SER A 490 -5.50 4.88 -9.01
N ILE A 491 -5.68 6.15 -9.41
CA ILE A 491 -7.01 6.78 -9.44
C ILE A 491 -7.40 7.36 -10.80
N ILE A 492 -6.47 7.62 -11.73
CA ILE A 492 -6.82 8.27 -13.00
C ILE A 492 -7.69 7.38 -13.90
N GLU A 493 -7.42 6.07 -13.99
CA GLU A 493 -8.21 5.14 -14.82
C GLU A 493 -9.60 4.86 -14.23
N PRO A 494 -9.77 4.56 -12.93
CA PRO A 494 -11.10 4.42 -12.33
C PRO A 494 -11.96 5.69 -12.40
N LEU A 495 -11.34 6.89 -12.29
CA LEU A 495 -12.06 8.16 -12.42
C LEU A 495 -12.36 8.54 -13.89
N PHE A 496 -11.50 8.19 -14.84
CA PHE A 496 -11.61 8.65 -16.22
C PHE A 496 -11.49 7.49 -17.21
N LYS A 497 -12.62 6.78 -17.39
CA LYS A 497 -12.78 5.68 -18.38
C LYS A 497 -12.45 6.12 -19.82
N ASP A 498 -12.69 7.40 -20.13
CA ASP A 498 -12.26 8.08 -21.34
C ASP A 498 -11.63 9.44 -20.98
N VAL A 499 -10.74 9.96 -21.84
CA VAL A 499 -10.16 11.30 -21.69
C VAL A 499 -11.25 12.37 -21.87
N PRO A 500 -11.45 13.31 -20.92
CA PRO A 500 -12.46 14.36 -21.05
C PRO A 500 -12.23 15.30 -22.24
N GLU A 501 -13.30 15.96 -22.72
CA GLU A 501 -13.24 16.84 -23.89
C GLU A 501 -12.20 17.96 -23.77
N ASP A 502 -11.52 18.28 -24.88
CA ASP A 502 -10.59 19.41 -24.97
C ASP A 502 -11.30 20.75 -24.65
N LYS A 503 -10.67 21.56 -23.79
CA LYS A 503 -11.16 22.90 -23.44
C LYS A 503 -10.96 23.85 -24.62
N GLU A 504 -12.00 24.60 -24.99
CA GLU A 504 -11.89 25.61 -26.06
C GLU A 504 -10.82 26.66 -25.69
N GLY A 505 -9.79 26.78 -26.53
CA GLY A 505 -8.64 27.65 -26.27
C GLY A 505 -7.71 27.19 -25.14
N GLY A 506 -7.80 25.93 -24.72
CA GLY A 506 -6.95 25.31 -23.71
C GLY A 506 -5.47 25.27 -24.09
N THR A 507 -4.61 25.15 -23.08
CA THR A 507 -3.16 25.00 -23.24
C THR A 507 -2.78 23.54 -23.58
N ILE A 508 -1.52 23.31 -23.96
CA ILE A 508 -0.98 21.95 -24.11
C ILE A 508 -0.41 21.52 -22.75
N LEU A 509 -0.88 20.39 -22.21
CA LEU A 509 -0.39 19.82 -20.95
C LEU A 509 0.93 19.07 -21.14
N SER A 510 1.04 18.32 -22.24
CA SER A 510 2.25 17.53 -22.57
C SER A 510 2.30 17.17 -24.06
N THR A 511 3.50 17.13 -24.64
CA THR A 511 3.74 16.64 -26.00
C THR A 511 4.89 15.65 -26.02
N GLU A 512 4.64 14.47 -26.58
CA GLU A 512 5.68 13.51 -26.96
C GLU A 512 5.46 13.02 -28.40
N HIS A 513 6.42 12.29 -28.96
CA HIS A 513 6.36 11.87 -30.36
C HIS A 513 5.21 10.88 -30.60
N GLY A 514 4.09 11.37 -31.14
CA GLY A 514 2.89 10.60 -31.43
C GLY A 514 1.67 10.98 -30.58
N ARG A 515 1.84 11.77 -29.51
CA ARG A 515 0.73 12.25 -28.67
C ARG A 515 0.94 13.66 -28.16
N THR A 516 -0.07 14.52 -28.38
CA THR A 516 -0.23 15.80 -27.69
C THR A 516 -1.47 15.70 -26.83
N GLN A 517 -1.34 15.96 -25.53
CA GLN A 517 -2.49 16.11 -24.63
C GLN A 517 -2.76 17.60 -24.41
N ASN A 518 -3.98 18.01 -24.75
CA ASN A 518 -4.46 19.36 -24.47
C ASN A 518 -5.10 19.42 -23.07
N GLU A 519 -5.25 20.64 -22.56
CA GLU A 519 -6.01 20.96 -21.36
C GLU A 519 -7.49 20.64 -21.61
N THR A 520 -8.05 19.70 -20.84
CA THR A 520 -9.44 19.27 -20.96
C THR A 520 -10.37 20.20 -20.17
N VAL A 521 -11.68 20.04 -20.35
CA VAL A 521 -12.73 20.69 -19.54
C VAL A 521 -12.72 20.25 -18.07
N SER A 522 -11.98 19.20 -17.70
CA SER A 522 -11.87 18.62 -16.36
C SER A 522 -10.59 19.07 -15.63
N PRO A 523 -10.67 19.98 -14.64
CA PRO A 523 -9.51 20.38 -13.85
C PRO A 523 -8.90 19.23 -13.06
N LEU A 524 -9.69 18.25 -12.63
CA LEU A 524 -9.21 17.05 -11.95
C LEU A 524 -8.37 16.17 -12.88
N PHE A 525 -8.86 15.86 -14.09
CA PHE A 525 -8.07 15.11 -15.07
C PHE A 525 -6.78 15.84 -15.40
N ASN A 526 -6.84 17.16 -15.65
CA ASN A 526 -5.68 17.96 -16.03
C ASN A 526 -4.56 17.91 -14.98
N VAL A 527 -4.90 17.98 -13.68
CA VAL A 527 -3.88 17.96 -12.62
C VAL A 527 -3.33 16.56 -12.36
N LEU A 528 -4.18 15.52 -12.41
CA LEU A 528 -3.73 14.11 -12.34
C LEU A 528 -2.82 13.76 -13.51
N TRP A 529 -3.23 14.07 -14.75
CA TRP A 529 -2.40 13.90 -15.95
C TRP A 529 -1.04 14.60 -15.79
N SER A 530 -1.02 15.82 -15.25
CA SER A 530 0.24 16.54 -15.02
C SER A 530 1.20 15.79 -14.10
N TRP A 531 0.70 15.08 -13.08
CA TRP A 531 1.53 14.33 -12.12
C TRP A 531 2.15 13.07 -12.72
N LEU A 532 1.68 12.61 -13.89
CA LEU A 532 2.23 11.46 -14.62
C LEU A 532 3.38 11.85 -15.57
N ILE A 533 3.72 13.14 -15.72
CA ILE A 533 4.71 13.60 -16.71
C ILE A 533 6.14 13.61 -16.14
N ASP A 534 7.04 12.91 -16.83
CA ASP A 534 8.47 12.83 -16.51
C ASP A 534 9.27 14.06 -16.98
N GLU A 535 10.54 14.17 -16.58
CA GLU A 535 11.40 15.30 -16.96
C GLU A 535 11.79 15.34 -18.46
N ASP A 536 11.54 14.26 -19.21
CA ASP A 536 11.65 14.22 -20.69
C ASP A 536 10.32 14.61 -21.39
N GLY A 537 9.25 14.89 -20.63
CA GLY A 537 7.93 15.29 -21.13
C GLY A 537 6.98 14.13 -21.45
N LYS A 538 7.30 12.89 -21.06
CA LYS A 538 6.52 11.69 -21.36
C LYS A 538 5.60 11.31 -20.19
N ASN A 539 4.44 10.71 -20.49
CA ASN A 539 3.59 10.12 -19.46
C ASN A 539 4.16 8.76 -19.00
N VAL A 540 4.36 8.55 -17.70
CA VAL A 540 4.95 7.31 -17.15
C VAL A 540 4.01 6.10 -17.14
N LEU A 541 2.70 6.30 -17.21
CA LEU A 541 1.71 5.22 -17.19
C LEU A 541 1.51 4.63 -18.60
N TRP A 542 1.25 5.49 -19.59
CA TRP A 542 0.91 5.06 -20.95
C TRP A 542 1.90 5.47 -22.03
N GLU A 543 2.17 4.54 -22.94
CA GLU A 543 2.69 4.81 -24.28
C GLU A 543 1.68 5.64 -25.13
N THR A 544 2.12 6.07 -26.31
CA THR A 544 1.30 6.90 -27.21
C THR A 544 0.12 6.15 -27.84
N ASP A 545 0.14 4.82 -27.84
CA ASP A 545 -0.93 3.93 -28.32
C ASP A 545 -1.92 3.50 -27.20
N THR A 546 -1.76 4.03 -25.99
CA THR A 546 -2.49 3.67 -24.76
C THR A 546 -2.18 2.29 -24.16
N SER A 547 -1.07 1.64 -24.55
CA SER A 547 -0.51 0.49 -23.81
C SER A 547 0.26 0.93 -22.54
N GLU A 548 0.44 0.01 -21.58
CA GLU A 548 1.24 0.25 -20.36
C GLU A 548 2.72 0.48 -20.72
N ARG A 549 3.33 1.55 -20.21
CA ARG A 549 4.72 1.91 -20.54
C ARG A 549 5.77 1.16 -19.72
N TYR A 550 5.51 0.95 -18.43
CA TYR A 550 6.50 0.40 -17.49
C TYR A 550 5.89 -0.68 -16.59
N PRO A 551 5.91 -1.96 -17.00
CA PRO A 551 5.23 -3.02 -16.27
C PRO A 551 5.75 -3.22 -14.86
N GLY A 552 4.83 -3.27 -13.89
CA GLY A 552 5.10 -3.59 -12.50
C GLY A 552 6.10 -2.64 -11.83
N PHE A 553 7.26 -3.15 -11.40
CA PHE A 553 8.18 -2.38 -10.56
C PHE A 553 9.06 -1.37 -11.33
N ASP A 554 9.18 -1.49 -12.66
CA ASP A 554 9.96 -0.54 -13.45
C ASP A 554 9.33 0.87 -13.41
N LEU A 555 8.00 0.95 -13.26
CA LEU A 555 7.27 2.19 -13.01
C LEU A 555 7.76 2.91 -11.74
N TYR A 556 7.94 2.18 -10.63
CA TYR A 556 8.44 2.74 -9.37
C TYR A 556 9.87 3.29 -9.56
N GLN A 557 10.71 2.59 -10.34
CA GLN A 557 12.04 3.11 -10.66
C GLN A 557 11.97 4.40 -11.50
N VAL A 558 11.12 4.47 -12.52
CA VAL A 558 11.02 5.66 -13.39
C VAL A 558 10.42 6.85 -12.65
N ILE A 559 9.36 6.66 -11.86
CA ILE A 559 8.78 7.75 -11.04
C ILE A 559 9.83 8.31 -10.07
N ALA A 560 10.57 7.44 -9.37
CA ALA A 560 11.66 7.86 -8.48
C ALA A 560 12.74 8.65 -9.24
N LYS A 561 13.17 8.13 -10.38
CA LYS A 561 14.30 8.68 -11.15
C LYS A 561 13.93 9.98 -11.88
N LYS A 562 12.74 10.09 -12.50
CA LYS A 562 12.43 11.15 -13.48
C LYS A 562 11.25 12.09 -13.23
N VAL A 563 10.21 11.74 -12.46
CA VAL A 563 9.03 12.62 -12.33
C VAL A 563 9.34 13.75 -11.34
N LYS A 564 9.37 15.02 -11.77
CA LYS A 564 9.85 16.16 -10.93
C LYS A 564 8.83 17.26 -10.65
N ASN A 565 7.66 17.24 -11.28
CA ASN A 565 6.67 18.34 -11.26
C ASN A 565 5.54 18.18 -10.22
N ALA A 566 5.38 16.98 -9.63
CA ALA A 566 4.31 16.59 -8.73
C ALA A 566 4.64 16.83 -7.23
N VAL A 567 5.52 17.78 -6.89
CA VAL A 567 5.88 18.10 -5.50
C VAL A 567 4.67 18.69 -4.75
N PRO A 568 4.17 18.08 -3.65
CA PRO A 568 2.94 18.50 -2.96
C PRO A 568 2.81 20.00 -2.67
N ARG A 569 3.84 20.64 -2.12
CA ARG A 569 3.82 22.08 -1.77
C ARG A 569 3.62 22.99 -2.98
N GLU A 570 4.04 22.53 -4.16
CA GLU A 570 3.98 23.28 -5.42
C GLU A 570 2.64 23.09 -6.14
N GLN A 571 1.78 22.18 -5.67
CA GLN A 571 0.40 22.04 -6.16
C GLN A 571 -0.55 23.06 -5.50
N LEU A 572 -0.20 23.60 -4.32
CA LEU A 572 -0.98 24.62 -3.60
C LEU A 572 -1.20 25.92 -4.40
N ASP A 573 -0.31 26.18 -5.36
CA ASP A 573 -0.28 27.36 -6.24
C ASP A 573 -0.76 27.06 -7.68
N LYS A 574 -1.33 25.87 -7.92
CA LYS A 574 -1.88 25.47 -9.22
C LYS A 574 -3.39 25.31 -9.13
N GLU A 575 -4.06 25.54 -10.25
CA GLU A 575 -5.43 25.05 -10.42
C GLU A 575 -5.43 23.51 -10.44
N PRO A 576 -6.47 22.85 -9.90
CA PRO A 576 -7.67 23.46 -9.32
C PRO A 576 -7.57 23.84 -7.83
N PHE A 577 -6.42 23.65 -7.17
CA PHE A 577 -6.31 23.82 -5.71
C PHE A 577 -6.33 25.28 -5.24
N THR A 578 -6.00 26.23 -6.12
CA THR A 578 -6.05 27.67 -5.84
C THR A 578 -7.44 28.20 -5.49
N VAL A 579 -8.53 27.50 -5.88
CA VAL A 579 -9.92 27.87 -5.52
C VAL A 579 -10.18 27.84 -4.01
N PHE A 580 -9.36 27.12 -3.23
CA PHE A 580 -9.50 27.04 -1.77
C PHE A 580 -8.77 28.16 -1.01
N GLU A 581 -8.02 29.06 -1.69
CA GLU A 581 -7.32 30.16 -1.01
C GLU A 581 -8.32 31.12 -0.34
N PHE A 582 -8.20 31.29 0.97
CA PHE A 582 -9.19 31.95 1.82
C PHE A 582 -8.66 33.26 2.41
N LYS A 583 -9.39 34.35 2.14
CA LYS A 583 -9.05 35.73 2.54
C LYS A 583 -10.07 36.34 3.53
N GLY A 584 -10.99 35.53 4.05
CA GLY A 584 -11.97 35.95 5.04
C GLY A 584 -11.48 35.81 6.49
N GLU A 585 -12.33 36.17 7.44
CA GLU A 585 -12.10 35.88 8.85
C GLU A 585 -12.30 34.38 9.13
N ILE A 586 -11.34 33.75 9.82
CA ILE A 586 -11.47 32.37 10.29
C ILE A 586 -12.44 32.35 11.48
N PRO A 587 -13.41 31.42 11.56
CA PRO A 587 -14.37 31.38 12.67
C PRO A 587 -13.70 31.17 14.04
N ALA A 588 -14.31 31.70 15.09
CA ALA A 588 -13.76 31.61 16.44
C ALA A 588 -13.63 30.16 16.92
N ASN A 589 -12.47 29.82 17.50
CA ASN A 589 -12.06 28.48 17.94
C ASN A 589 -11.81 27.44 16.83
N THR A 590 -11.95 27.79 15.54
CA THR A 590 -11.61 26.89 14.44
C THR A 590 -10.12 26.51 14.46
N LYS A 591 -9.84 25.22 14.29
CA LYS A 591 -8.47 24.70 14.23
C LYS A 591 -7.87 24.95 12.84
N VAL A 592 -6.74 25.66 12.81
CA VAL A 592 -5.93 25.85 11.59
C VAL A 592 -4.67 24.99 11.66
N TYR A 593 -4.50 24.12 10.67
CA TYR A 593 -3.39 23.17 10.59
C TYR A 593 -2.20 23.78 9.81
N PRO A 594 -0.99 23.83 10.37
CA PRO A 594 0.20 24.26 9.63
C PRO A 594 0.58 23.23 8.55
N LEU A 595 0.90 23.71 7.35
CA LEU A 595 1.43 22.92 6.22
C LEU A 595 2.96 22.82 6.23
N PHE A 596 3.63 23.76 6.92
CA PHE A 596 5.09 23.87 7.09
C PHE A 596 5.90 24.11 5.80
N CYS A 597 5.27 24.23 4.63
CA CYS A 597 5.83 24.96 3.49
C CYS A 597 5.83 26.48 3.75
#